data_AF-E4KPA1-F1
#
_entry.id   AF-E4KPA1-F1
#
_cell.length_a   1.000
_cell.length_b   1.000
_cell.length_c   1.000
_cell.angle_alpha   90.00
_cell.angle_beta   90.00
_cell.angle_gamma   90.00
#
_symmetry.space_group_name_H-M   'P 1'
#
loop_
_entity.id
_entity.type
_entity.pdbx_description
1 polymer ?
#
loop_
_entity_poly.entity_id
_entity_poly.type
_entity_poly.pdbx_seq_one_letter_code
_entity_poly.pdbx_strand_id
1 'polypeptide(L)' 'MAEIWHAYDKNLNKMSDLELIRGEVIPEDVYHWVFEVIITDARP' A
#
# COMPACT_ATOMS: atom_id res chain seq x y z
N MET A 1 17.70 -1.86 -2.21
CA MET A 1 16.96 -0.93 -1.33
C MET A 1 15.57 -1.48 -1.16
N ALA A 2 15.06 -1.54 0.06
CA ALA A 2 13.70 -2.02 0.33
C ALA A 2 12.68 -0.92 -0.02
N GLU A 3 11.52 -1.31 -0.52
CA GLU A 3 10.44 -0.38 -0.85
C GLU A 3 9.65 -0.04 0.42
N ILE A 4 9.48 1.25 0.71
CA ILE A 4 8.78 1.75 1.90
C ILE A 4 7.35 2.13 1.52
N TRP A 5 6.39 1.66 2.29
CA TRP A 5 4.97 1.97 2.15
C TRP A 5 4.45 2.74 3.35
N HIS A 6 3.47 3.61 3.10
CA HIS A 6 2.72 4.25 4.17
C HIS A 6 1.79 3.25 4.84
N ALA A 7 1.70 3.32 6.16
CA ALA A 7 0.73 2.58 6.96
C ALA A 7 -0.58 3.34 7.11
N TYR A 8 -1.69 2.60 7.16
CA TYR A 8 -3.04 3.10 7.34
C TYR A 8 -3.79 2.26 8.37
N ASP A 9 -4.72 2.87 9.09
CA ASP A 9 -5.69 2.17 9.92
C ASP A 9 -6.84 1.60 9.07
N LYS A 10 -7.74 0.84 9.71
CA LYS A 10 -8.95 0.29 9.07
C LYS A 10 -9.92 1.33 8.50
N ASN A 11 -9.79 2.59 8.91
CA ASN A 11 -10.60 3.72 8.43
C ASN A 11 -9.87 4.50 7.31
N LEU A 12 -8.74 3.97 6.81
CA LEU A 12 -7.91 4.57 5.77
C LEU A 12 -7.26 5.91 6.18
N ASN A 13 -7.11 6.16 7.49
CA ASN A 13 -6.30 7.26 7.97
C ASN A 13 -4.83 6.86 7.95
N LYS A 14 -3.99 7.73 7.39
CA LYS A 14 -2.54 7.51 7.38
C LYS A 14 -2.00 7.57 8.82
N MET A 15 -1.20 6.57 9.20
CA MET A 15 -0.47 6.52 10.46
C MET A 15 0.90 7.20 10.27
N SER A 16 1.21 8.24 11.04
CA SER A 16 2.42 9.05 10.86
C SER A 16 3.66 8.49 11.55
N ASP A 17 3.46 7.58 12.49
CA ASP A 17 4.46 6.95 13.35
C ASP A 17 4.90 5.56 12.88
N LEU A 18 4.33 5.09 11.76
CA LEU A 18 4.56 3.76 11.23
C LEU A 18 4.81 3.79 9.71
N GLU A 19 5.87 3.09 9.31
CA GLU A 19 6.17 2.77 7.92
C GLU A 19 6.20 1.25 7.75
N LEU A 20 5.83 0.76 6.57
CA LEU A 20 5.87 -0.65 6.22
C LEU A 20 6.98 -0.90 5.19
N ILE A 21 7.58 -2.07 5.25
CA ILE A 21 8.61 -2.50 4.30
C ILE A 21 8.04 -3.60 3.42
N ARG A 22 8.10 -3.42 2.10
CA ARG A 22 7.64 -4.43 1.14
C ARG A 22 8.33 -5.77 1.35
N GLY A 23 7.54 -6.81 1.53
CA GLY A 23 8.01 -8.18 1.73
C GLY A 23 8.11 -8.61 3.20
N GLU A 24 7.91 -7.69 4.14
CA GLU A 24 7.77 -8.01 5.56
C GLU A 24 6.31 -8.31 5.94
N VAL A 25 6.12 -8.91 7.11
CA VAL A 25 4.79 -9.18 7.66
C VAL A 25 4.13 -7.86 8.03
N ILE A 26 2.93 -7.63 7.52
CA ILE A 26 2.12 -6.47 7.89
C ILE A 26 1.54 -6.72 9.30
N PRO A 27 1.69 -5.78 10.25
CA PRO A 27 1.11 -5.89 11.57
C PRO A 27 -0.42 -6.00 11.55
N GLU A 28 -1.00 -6.55 12.62
CA GLU A 28 -2.45 -6.63 12.79
C GLU A 28 -3.08 -5.22 12.77
N ASP A 29 -4.27 -5.09 12.17
CA ASP A 29 -5.00 -3.83 12.00
C ASP A 29 -4.25 -2.71 11.25
N VAL A 30 -3.16 -3.05 10.54
CA VAL A 30 -2.42 -2.12 9.69
C VAL A 30 -2.60 -2.49 8.22
N TYR A 31 -2.76 -1.47 7.38
CA TYR A 31 -3.04 -1.61 5.96
C TYR A 31 -2.06 -0.76 5.14
N HIS A 32 -1.81 -1.15 3.90
CA HIS A 32 -1.16 -0.29 2.91
C HIS A 32 -2.05 -0.19 1.67
N TRP A 33 -1.88 0.87 0.89
CA TRP A 33 -2.61 1.02 -0.36
C TRP A 33 -2.09 0.05 -1.42
N VAL A 34 -3.04 -0.53 -2.14
CA VAL A 34 -2.82 -1.29 -3.37
C VAL A 34 -3.65 -0.67 -4.47
N PHE A 35 -3.12 -0.65 -5.68
CA PHE A 35 -3.87 -0.22 -6.86
C PHE A 35 -3.62 -1.20 -8.00
N GLU A 36 -4.66 -1.40 -8.80
CA GLU A 36 -4.59 -2.17 -10.05
C GLU A 36 -4.69 -1.19 -11.22
N VAL A 37 -3.81 -1.34 -12.21
CA VAL A 37 -3.86 -0.54 -13.45
C VAL A 37 -4.16 -1.48 -14.60
N ILE A 38 -5.30 -1.27 -15.24
CA ILE A 38 -5.67 -1.99 -16.46
C ILE A 38 -5.30 -1.11 -17.65
N ILE A 39 -4.40 -1.61 -18.49
CA ILE A 39 -4.01 -0.96 -19.73
C ILE A 39 -4.72 -1.64 -20.89
N THR A 40 -5.57 -0.91 -21.59
CA THR A 40 -6.21 -1.38 -22.83
C THR A 40 -5.61 -0.65 -24.02
N ASP A 41 -5.41 -1.38 -25.11
CA ASP A 41 -5.06 -0.79 -26.39
C ASP A 41 -6.30 -0.20 -27.06
N ALA A 42 -6.28 1.10 -27.31
CA ALA A 42 -7.39 1.84 -27.92
C ALA A 42 -7.31 1.88 -29.46
N ARG A 43 -6.42 1.09 -30.08
CA ARG A 43 -6.44 0.91 -31.54
C ARG A 43 -7.81 0.34 -31.96
N PRO A 44 -8.46 0.95 -32.97
CA PRO A 44 -9.75 0.50 -33.47
C PRO A 44 -9.71 -0.90 -34.07
#